data_AF-A0A3P7EFY5-F1
#
_entry.id   AF-A0A3P7EFY5-F1
#
_cell.length_a   1.000
_cell.length_b   1.000
_cell.length_c   1.000
_cell.angle_alpha   90.00
_cell.angle_beta   90.00
_cell.angle_gamma   90.00
#
_symmetry.space_group_name_H-M   'P 1'
#
loop_
_entity.id
_entity.type
_entity.pdbx_description
1 polymer ?
#
loop_
_entity_poly.entity_id
_entity_poly.type
_entity_poly.pdbx_seq_one_letter_code
_entity_poly.pdbx_strand_id
1 'polypeptide(L)'
;MKFIRKYLKATDLATDRQSVKKFVHKFLGYDGVFCMRMISAHAGDIMATELIVALWHNFNDRVRKSPIEMFEGGVTQSPSKLDANFKTWLLGQTRNKPPFDGSNPTRSKKRRKSDGYFTFV
;
A
#
# COMPACT_ATOMS: atom_id res chain seq x y z
N MET A 1 14.40 4.32 3.54
CA MET A 1 15.49 4.77 2.63
C MET A 1 16.46 3.65 2.20
N LYS A 2 17.14 2.92 3.12
CA LYS A 2 18.20 1.94 2.75
C LYS A 2 17.78 0.94 1.65
N PHE A 3 16.54 0.45 1.75
CA PHE A 3 15.94 -0.46 0.77
C PHE A 3 15.98 0.12 -0.66
N ILE A 4 15.36 1.27 -0.91
CA ILE A 4 15.35 1.91 -2.24
C ILE A 4 16.76 2.26 -2.72
N ARG A 5 17.63 2.75 -1.81
CA ARG A 5 19.01 3.10 -2.15
C ARG A 5 19.81 1.89 -2.66
N LYS A 6 19.52 0.66 -2.19
CA LYS A 6 20.17 -0.58 -2.67
C LYS A 6 19.96 -0.73 -4.18
N TYR A 7 18.73 -0.60 -4.65
CA TYR A 7 18.38 -0.75 -6.07
C TYR A 7 19.00 0.36 -6.92
N LEU A 8 18.90 1.62 -6.49
CA LEU A 8 19.48 2.74 -7.26
C LEU A 8 21.01 2.69 -7.36
N LYS A 9 21.69 2.09 -6.36
CA LYS A 9 23.14 1.85 -6.41
C LYS A 9 23.50 0.70 -7.34
N ALA A 10 22.69 -0.36 -7.38
CA ALA A 10 22.94 -1.49 -8.26
C ALA A 10 22.79 -1.14 -9.75
N THR A 11 22.15 0.01 -10.06
CA THR A 11 21.94 0.50 -11.42
C THR A 11 22.73 1.77 -11.73
N ASP A 12 23.64 2.20 -10.85
CA ASP A 12 24.47 3.41 -11.00
C ASP A 12 23.71 4.73 -11.28
N LEU A 13 22.40 4.78 -10.98
CA LEU A 13 21.54 5.93 -11.33
C LEU A 13 21.55 7.04 -10.29
N ALA A 14 21.85 6.72 -9.02
CA ALA A 14 21.72 7.68 -7.93
C ALA A 14 22.99 7.82 -7.09
N THR A 15 23.76 8.84 -7.41
CA THR A 15 25.01 9.20 -6.74
C THR A 15 24.78 10.15 -5.56
N ASP A 16 23.90 11.14 -5.70
CA ASP A 16 23.67 12.15 -4.67
C ASP A 16 22.76 11.66 -3.53
N ARG A 17 23.15 11.94 -2.28
CA ARG A 17 22.40 11.55 -1.10
C ARG A 17 21.09 12.35 -0.96
N GLN A 18 21.08 13.63 -1.34
CA GLN A 18 19.94 14.53 -1.14
C GLN A 18 18.83 14.27 -2.16
N SER A 19 19.16 14.05 -3.42
CA SER A 19 18.22 13.65 -4.47
C SER A 19 17.51 12.34 -4.11
N VAL A 20 18.24 11.32 -3.65
CA VAL A 20 17.65 10.06 -3.15
C VAL A 20 16.77 10.30 -1.93
N LYS A 21 17.17 11.19 -1.01
CA LYS A 21 16.35 11.53 0.15
C LYS A 21 15.03 12.18 -0.28
N LYS A 22 15.06 13.08 -1.27
CA LYS A 22 13.87 13.74 -1.83
C LYS A 22 12.99 12.75 -2.59
N PHE A 23 13.57 11.91 -3.44
CA PHE A 23 12.86 10.83 -4.13
C PHE A 23 12.12 9.93 -3.15
N VAL A 24 12.81 9.42 -2.12
CA VAL A 24 12.19 8.48 -1.16
C VAL A 24 11.09 9.14 -0.32
N HIS A 25 11.32 10.33 0.24
CA HIS A 25 10.39 10.89 1.23
C HIS A 25 9.35 11.85 0.65
N LYS A 26 9.63 12.50 -0.48
CA LYS A 26 8.72 13.49 -1.07
C LYS A 26 8.00 12.96 -2.31
N PHE A 27 8.67 12.15 -3.13
CA PHE A 27 8.07 11.61 -4.35
C PHE A 27 7.42 10.25 -4.11
N LEU A 28 8.17 9.29 -3.56
CA LEU A 28 7.71 7.92 -3.35
C LEU A 28 6.85 7.77 -2.09
N GLY A 29 7.22 8.47 -1.02
CA GLY A 29 6.53 8.41 0.27
C GLY A 29 6.69 7.07 1.00
N TYR A 30 6.08 6.96 2.18
CA TYR A 30 6.15 5.75 3.00
C TYR A 30 5.40 4.58 2.33
N ASP A 31 4.22 4.82 1.78
CA ASP A 31 3.42 3.80 1.12
C ASP A 31 4.08 3.29 -0.16
N GLY A 32 4.69 4.16 -0.96
CA GLY A 32 5.45 3.73 -2.12
C GLY A 32 6.65 2.86 -1.74
N VAL A 33 7.36 3.16 -0.64
CA VAL A 33 8.43 2.30 -0.12
C VAL A 33 7.86 0.95 0.35
N PHE A 34 6.70 0.94 0.98
CA PHE A 34 6.02 -0.30 1.38
C PHE A 34 5.63 -1.14 0.17
N CYS A 35 5.00 -0.55 -0.84
CA CYS A 35 4.65 -1.22 -2.10
C CYS A 35 5.88 -1.81 -2.79
N MET A 36 6.99 -1.06 -2.88
CA MET A 36 8.22 -1.57 -3.48
C MET A 36 8.80 -2.77 -2.70
N ARG A 37 8.67 -2.80 -1.37
CA ARG A 37 9.06 -3.97 -0.56
C ARG A 37 8.18 -5.18 -0.83
N MET A 38 6.86 -4.97 -0.88
CA MET A 38 5.91 -6.05 -1.20
C MET A 38 6.16 -6.62 -2.60
N ILE A 39 6.41 -5.75 -3.59
CA ILE A 39 6.70 -6.18 -4.95
C ILE A 39 8.01 -6.97 -5.01
N SER A 40 9.10 -6.49 -4.38
CA SER A 40 10.35 -7.26 -4.31
C SER A 40 10.17 -8.63 -3.66
N ALA A 41 9.33 -8.72 -2.62
CA ALA A 41 9.06 -9.98 -1.92
C ALA A 41 8.28 -11.00 -2.78
N HIS A 42 7.36 -10.55 -3.63
CA HIS A 42 6.46 -11.43 -4.39
C HIS A 42 6.82 -11.60 -5.88
N ALA A 43 7.38 -10.58 -6.51
CA ALA A 43 7.75 -10.57 -7.93
C ALA A 43 9.28 -10.58 -8.16
N GLY A 44 10.06 -10.51 -7.09
CA GLY A 44 11.52 -10.57 -7.12
C GLY A 44 12.21 -9.23 -7.38
N ASP A 45 13.53 -9.26 -7.25
CA ASP A 45 14.37 -8.06 -7.31
C ASP A 45 14.46 -7.43 -8.71
N ILE A 46 14.33 -8.22 -9.78
CA ILE A 46 14.38 -7.70 -11.16
C ILE A 46 13.21 -6.74 -11.40
N MET A 47 11.98 -7.20 -11.16
CA MET A 47 10.77 -6.39 -11.32
C MET A 47 10.80 -5.14 -10.41
N ALA A 48 11.23 -5.31 -9.16
CA ALA A 48 11.37 -4.16 -8.25
C ALA A 48 12.42 -3.14 -8.74
N THR A 49 13.52 -3.61 -9.33
CA THR A 49 14.57 -2.75 -9.89
C THR A 49 14.00 -1.92 -11.04
N GLU A 50 13.36 -2.55 -12.03
CA GLU A 50 12.79 -1.87 -13.18
C GLU A 50 11.77 -0.79 -12.78
N LEU A 51 10.90 -1.10 -11.82
CA LEU A 51 9.92 -0.14 -11.31
C LEU A 51 10.59 1.05 -10.59
N ILE A 52 11.58 0.79 -9.74
CA ILE A 52 12.31 1.86 -9.02
C ILE A 52 13.05 2.75 -10.01
N VAL A 53 13.66 2.18 -11.05
CA VAL A 53 14.35 2.91 -12.13
C VAL A 53 13.38 3.81 -12.89
N ALA A 54 12.23 3.28 -13.32
CA ALA A 54 11.21 4.06 -14.01
C ALA A 54 10.69 5.22 -13.15
N LEU A 55 10.43 4.96 -11.87
CA LEU A 55 10.02 5.99 -10.90
C LEU A 55 11.10 7.04 -10.66
N TRP A 56 12.38 6.64 -10.64
CA TRP A 56 13.50 7.57 -10.51
C TRP A 56 13.60 8.52 -11.72
N HIS A 57 13.48 7.99 -12.94
CA HIS A 57 13.44 8.81 -14.14
C HIS A 57 12.24 9.77 -14.14
N ASN A 58 11.06 9.29 -13.72
CA ASN A 58 9.87 10.14 -13.61
C ASN A 58 10.05 11.24 -12.56
N PHE A 59 10.68 10.94 -11.42
CA PHE A 59 11.05 11.94 -10.42
C PHE A 59 11.99 13.00 -11.01
N ASN A 60 13.06 12.58 -11.68
CA ASN A 60 14.03 13.51 -12.26
C ASN A 60 13.40 14.40 -13.34
N ASP A 61 12.52 13.85 -14.19
CA ASP A 61 11.82 14.62 -15.21
C ASP A 61 10.91 15.69 -14.59
N ARG A 62 10.19 15.36 -13.52
CA ARG A 62 9.35 16.33 -12.82
C ARG A 62 10.16 17.38 -12.07
N VAL A 63 11.25 17.00 -11.40
CA VAL A 63 12.15 17.95 -10.73
C VAL A 63 12.75 18.92 -11.72
N ARG A 64 13.09 18.47 -12.93
CA ARG A 64 13.61 19.33 -14.00
C ARG A 64 12.56 20.30 -14.53
N LYS A 65 11.29 19.88 -14.61
CA LYS A 65 10.18 20.70 -15.14
C LYS A 65 9.66 21.73 -14.13
N SER A 66 9.50 21.35 -12.86
CA SER A 66 9.01 22.25 -11.82
C SER A 66 9.66 21.97 -10.44
N PRO A 67 10.93 22.39 -10.25
CA PRO A 67 11.66 22.12 -9.02
C PRO A 67 10.98 22.62 -7.75
N ILE A 68 10.34 23.80 -7.83
CA ILE A 68 9.76 24.51 -6.69
C ILE A 68 8.48 23.81 -6.22
N GLU A 69 7.57 23.54 -7.17
CA GLU A 69 6.27 22.90 -6.92
C GLU A 69 6.41 21.51 -6.28
N MET A 70 7.44 20.75 -6.68
CA MET A 70 7.67 19.40 -6.16
C MET A 70 7.96 19.36 -4.66
N PHE A 71 8.52 20.44 -4.09
CA PHE A 71 9.07 20.40 -2.73
C PHE A 71 8.43 21.40 -1.77
N GLU A 72 7.84 22.49 -2.26
CA GLU A 72 7.11 23.46 -1.43
C GLU A 72 5.72 22.98 -1.04
N GLY A 73 5.10 22.08 -1.82
CA GLY A 73 3.92 21.33 -1.43
C GLY A 73 4.26 20.34 -0.32
N GLY A 74 4.22 20.78 0.93
CA GLY A 74 4.44 19.93 2.09
C GLY A 74 3.59 18.67 2.00
N VAL A 75 4.22 17.53 1.71
CA VAL A 75 3.62 16.19 1.87
C VAL A 75 3.39 15.94 3.37
N THR A 76 2.39 16.62 3.93
CA THR A 76 1.82 16.37 5.26
C THR A 76 0.64 15.42 5.17
N GLN A 77 0.19 15.07 3.95
CA GLN A 77 -0.75 13.98 3.75
C GLN A 77 -0.01 12.65 3.88
N SER A 78 0.28 12.25 5.12
CA SER A 78 0.21 10.83 5.46
C SER A 78 -1.23 10.42 5.16
N PRO A 79 -1.49 9.52 4.20
CA PRO A 79 -2.84 9.18 3.82
C PRO A 79 -3.38 8.17 4.83
N SER A 80 -3.57 8.61 6.07
CA SER A 80 -4.37 7.89 7.07
C SER A 80 -5.76 7.55 6.53
N LYS A 81 -6.26 8.30 5.54
CA LYS A 81 -7.49 7.97 4.80
C LYS A 81 -7.37 6.78 3.85
N LEU A 82 -6.21 6.56 3.20
CA LEU A 82 -6.03 5.38 2.35
C LEU A 82 -5.92 4.12 3.21
N ASP A 83 -5.30 4.20 4.39
CA ASP A 83 -5.17 3.07 5.31
C ASP A 83 -6.54 2.44 5.69
N ALA A 84 -7.58 3.26 5.94
CA ALA A 84 -8.91 2.75 6.27
C ALA A 84 -9.55 1.93 5.13
N ASN A 85 -9.55 2.48 3.90
CA ASN A 85 -10.12 1.79 2.74
C ASN A 85 -9.27 0.59 2.31
N PHE A 86 -7.94 0.74 2.34
CA PHE A 86 -7.01 -0.32 1.96
C PHE A 86 -7.05 -1.49 2.96
N LYS A 87 -7.09 -1.23 4.27
CA LYS A 87 -7.29 -2.28 5.28
C LYS A 87 -8.58 -3.05 5.04
N THR A 88 -9.67 -2.35 4.70
CA THR A 88 -10.97 -2.97 4.43
C THR A 88 -10.91 -3.89 3.20
N TRP A 89 -10.20 -3.49 2.15
CA TRP A 89 -10.00 -4.31 0.95
C TRP A 89 -9.05 -5.49 1.21
N LEU A 90 -7.93 -5.24 1.87
CA LEU A 90 -6.89 -6.23 2.16
C LEU A 90 -7.37 -7.34 3.10
N LEU A 91 -8.20 -7.01 4.10
CA LEU A 91 -8.77 -7.98 5.03
C LEU A 91 -9.81 -8.90 4.37
N GLY A 92 -10.20 -8.66 3.11
CA GLY A 92 -11.12 -9.53 2.36
C GLY A 92 -12.46 -9.81 3.05
N GLN A 93 -12.79 -9.07 4.11
CA GLN A 93 -13.77 -9.51 5.09
C GLN A 93 -15.14 -8.93 4.82
N THR A 94 -15.86 -9.67 3.98
CA THR A 94 -17.21 -10.18 4.26
C THR A 94 -18.20 -9.18 4.86
N ARG A 95 -19.11 -8.74 3.99
CA ARG A 95 -20.51 -8.38 4.26
C ARG A 95 -20.95 -8.56 5.72
N ASN A 96 -21.35 -7.44 6.33
CA ASN A 96 -22.41 -7.36 7.34
C ASN A 96 -22.21 -8.13 8.65
N LYS A 97 -21.10 -7.90 9.36
CA LYS A 97 -21.20 -7.98 10.82
C LYS A 97 -21.61 -6.60 11.35
N PRO A 98 -22.89 -6.41 11.76
CA PRO A 98 -23.27 -5.19 12.46
C PRO A 98 -22.42 -5.04 13.73
N PRO A 99 -22.20 -3.79 14.18
CA PRO A 99 -21.36 -3.49 15.33
C PRO A 99 -21.76 -4.38 16.51
N PHE A 100 -20.75 -5.07 17.06
CA PHE A 100 -20.90 -5.88 18.26
C PHE A 100 -21.23 -4.95 19.42
N ASP A 101 -22.53 -4.73 19.65
CA ASP A 101 -23.02 -4.04 20.84
C ASP A 101 -22.93 -5.02 22.00
N GLY A 102 -22.13 -4.69 23.01
CA GLY A 102 -21.72 -5.54 24.12
C GLY A 102 -22.84 -5.92 25.10
N SER A 103 -24.10 -5.94 24.66
CA SER A 103 -25.21 -6.45 25.44
C SER A 103 -25.26 -7.97 25.35
N ASN A 104 -24.69 -8.63 26.34
CA ASN A 104 -24.97 -10.03 26.64
C ASN A 104 -26.35 -10.11 27.32
N PRO A 105 -27.38 -10.62 26.64
CA PRO A 105 -28.27 -11.52 27.35
C PRO A 105 -28.62 -12.72 26.49
N THR A 106 -28.22 -13.89 26.98
CA THR A 106 -29.01 -15.12 27.09
C THR A 106 -30.49 -15.00 26.66
N ARG A 107 -30.76 -14.81 25.37
CA ARG A 107 -32.11 -14.90 24.80
C ARG A 107 -32.09 -15.82 23.59
N SER A 108 -31.90 -17.08 23.92
CA SER A 108 -32.86 -18.13 23.61
C SER A 108 -33.66 -17.97 22.29
N LYS A 109 -33.38 -18.94 21.40
CA LYS A 109 -34.41 -19.74 20.72
C LYS A 109 -35.03 -19.13 19.46
N LYS A 110 -34.49 -19.51 18.30
CA LYS A 110 -35.28 -20.18 17.24
C LYS A 110 -34.36 -20.90 16.24
N ARG A 111 -33.95 -22.14 16.56
CA ARG A 111 -33.46 -23.08 15.54
C ARG A 111 -34.58 -23.27 14.53
N ARG A 112 -34.51 -22.61 13.37
CA ARG A 112 -35.43 -22.91 12.26
C ARG A 112 -35.00 -24.25 11.68
N LYS A 113 -35.62 -25.34 12.13
CA LYS A 113 -35.66 -26.60 11.39
C LYS A 113 -36.54 -26.33 10.17
N SER A 114 -35.96 -26.18 8.98
CA SER A 114 -36.70 -26.38 7.74
C SER A 114 -36.38 -27.79 7.26
N ASP A 115 -37.34 -28.70 7.45
CA ASP A 115 -37.41 -29.97 6.75
C ASP A 115 -37.49 -29.68 5.26
N GLY A 116 -36.38 -29.88 4.54
CA GLY A 116 -36.29 -29.75 3.10
C GLY A 116 -35.63 -31.01 2.55
N TYR A 117 -36.47 -32.02 2.39
CA TYR A 117 -36.20 -33.38 1.91
C TYR A 117 -35.00 -33.52 0.96
N PHE A 118 -34.05 -34.35 1.37
CA PHE A 118 -33.10 -35.02 0.48
C PHE A 118 -33.88 -36.07 -0.30
N THR A 119 -34.23 -35.80 -1.56
CA THR A 119 -34.78 -36.82 -2.45
C THR A 119 -33.63 -37.45 -3.23
N PHE A 120 -33.35 -38.71 -2.93
CA PHE A 120 -32.53 -39.59 -3.75
C PHE A 120 -33.41 -40.14 -4.87
N VAL A 121 -33.07 -39.83 -6.12
CA VAL A 121 -33.31 -40.69 -7.28
C VAL A 121 -32.07 -40.63 -8.14
#